data_AF-A0A7S3V7M8-F1
#
_entry.id   AF-A0A7S3V7M8-F1
#
_cell.length_a   1.000
_cell.length_b   1.000
_cell.length_c   1.000
_cell.angle_alpha   90.00
_cell.angle_beta   90.00
_cell.angle_gamma   90.00
#
_symmetry.space_group_name_H-M   'P 1'
#
loop_
_entity.id
_entity.type
_entity.pdbx_description
1 polymer ?
#
loop_
_entity_poly.entity_id
_entity_poly.type
_entity_poly.pdbx_seq_one_letter_code
_entity_poly.pdbx_strand_id
1 'polypeptide(L)'
;MYRTNSRILFVSVLLAWAKAFTLNNSSSTFRKNAITSHTTSTKWTRSNLKQSKSELNMSIDKDESILKGEVANEVQALLAKAKAIRESLPEEKKPEVGEMQVDGAATSVADEIDDAVGYRLYIDIGREDGTWMDPKWGASGKRIETSIDVSFLLPQSDINMDDTSLAGENIVSQMVKDNLSGKSSAVRILNTLTGARLRGGFDQMNCNGGGYRIDAGNGRRSSSSTARFFIEVDGTEGEKSNGDIFIPKGRLYFSLPCFGNSLRQLSTREGIITVRQMGWHTGWRREESRIIGVFRAVSIGQAKKRDSY
;
A
#
# COMPACT_ATOMS: atom_id res chain seq x y z
N MET A 1 -62.51 -4.50 -23.94
CA MET A 1 -62.55 -3.31 -23.06
C MET A 1 -62.15 -3.81 -21.68
N TYR A 2 -60.95 -3.59 -21.13
CA TYR A 2 -60.24 -2.35 -20.84
C TYR A 2 -58.72 -2.53 -21.03
N ARG A 3 -58.07 -1.55 -21.65
CA ARG A 3 -56.60 -1.44 -21.73
C ARG A 3 -56.19 -0.11 -21.10
N THR A 4 -55.03 -0.16 -20.44
CA THR A 4 -54.06 0.92 -20.19
C THR A 4 -54.44 2.06 -19.25
N ASN A 5 -53.79 2.11 -18.07
CA ASN A 5 -53.26 3.33 -17.44
C ASN A 5 -52.34 3.00 -16.24
N SER A 6 -51.11 2.54 -16.49
CA SER A 6 -50.08 2.33 -15.45
C SER A 6 -48.76 3.06 -15.71
N ARG A 7 -48.70 3.95 -16.70
CA ARG A 7 -47.44 4.64 -17.08
C ARG A 7 -47.28 6.06 -16.55
N ILE A 8 -48.29 6.64 -15.90
CA ILE A 8 -48.25 8.04 -15.41
C ILE A 8 -47.75 8.15 -13.96
N LEU A 9 -47.79 7.07 -13.18
CA LEU A 9 -47.36 7.08 -11.77
C LEU A 9 -45.84 6.92 -11.55
N PHE A 10 -45.07 6.57 -12.58
CA PHE A 10 -43.62 6.38 -12.45
C PHE A 10 -42.79 7.65 -12.72
N VAL A 11 -43.36 8.66 -13.37
CA VAL A 11 -42.64 9.90 -13.71
C VAL A 11 -42.68 10.94 -12.57
N SER A 12 -43.70 10.89 -11.70
CA SER A 12 -43.84 11.83 -10.58
C SER A 12 -42.92 11.52 -9.39
N VAL A 13 -42.52 10.25 -9.17
CA VAL A 13 -41.60 9.87 -8.08
C VAL A 13 -40.15 10.22 -8.41
N LEU A 14 -39.77 10.21 -9.69
CA LEU A 14 -38.41 10.53 -10.14
C LEU A 14 -38.08 12.03 -10.09
N LEU A 15 -39.07 12.91 -10.23
CA LEU A 15 -38.86 14.37 -10.09
C LEU A 15 -38.77 14.84 -8.63
N ALA A 16 -39.31 14.09 -7.67
CA ALA A 16 -39.23 14.44 -6.25
C ALA A 16 -37.82 14.15 -5.66
N TRP A 17 -37.09 13.18 -6.22
CA TRP A 17 -35.75 12.84 -5.75
C TRP A 17 -34.66 13.81 -6.23
N ALA A 18 -34.83 14.43 -7.39
CA ALA A 18 -33.85 15.36 -7.95
C ALA A 18 -33.76 16.72 -7.21
N LYS A 19 -34.80 17.14 -6.48
CA LYS A 19 -34.77 18.41 -5.71
C LYS A 19 -34.15 18.28 -4.32
N ALA A 20 -34.04 17.07 -3.77
CA ALA A 20 -33.49 16.86 -2.42
C ALA A 20 -31.94 16.83 -2.40
N PHE A 21 -31.27 16.74 -3.55
CA PHE A 21 -29.80 16.61 -3.62
C PHE A 21 -29.05 17.94 -3.77
N THR A 22 -29.75 19.06 -4.00
CA THR A 22 -29.14 20.38 -4.26
C THR A 22 -29.04 21.31 -3.04
N LEU A 23 -29.41 20.88 -1.83
CA LEU A 23 -29.50 21.77 -0.66
C LEU A 23 -28.60 21.41 0.54
N ASN A 24 -27.66 20.47 0.41
CA ASN A 24 -26.83 20.05 1.55
C ASN A 24 -25.35 20.42 1.40
N ASN A 25 -25.06 21.65 0.96
CA ASN A 25 -23.71 22.16 0.83
C ASN A 25 -23.57 23.58 1.40
N SER A 26 -23.85 23.73 2.70
CA SER A 26 -23.47 24.95 3.46
C SER A 26 -23.64 24.74 4.96
N SER A 27 -22.58 24.29 5.65
CA SER A 27 -22.26 24.71 7.03
C SER A 27 -21.04 23.95 7.57
N SER A 28 -19.87 24.58 7.48
CA SER A 28 -18.72 24.25 8.35
C SER A 28 -18.25 25.52 9.04
N THR A 29 -19.04 25.98 10.01
CA THR A 29 -18.60 27.00 10.98
C THR A 29 -17.70 26.32 12.00
N PHE A 30 -16.40 26.48 11.78
CA PHE A 30 -15.30 26.13 12.66
C PHE A 30 -15.47 26.79 14.04
N ARG A 31 -15.72 25.99 15.09
CA ARG A 31 -15.58 26.43 16.49
C ARG A 31 -14.10 26.36 16.87
N LYS A 32 -13.47 27.52 17.05
CA LYS A 32 -12.16 27.65 17.72
C LYS A 32 -12.41 27.89 19.20
N ASN A 33 -12.07 26.91 20.04
CA ASN A 33 -11.79 27.12 21.46
C ASN A 33 -10.27 27.09 21.63
N ALA A 34 -9.67 28.20 22.04
CA ALA A 34 -8.37 28.19 22.70
C ALA A 34 -8.15 29.51 23.49
N ILE A 35 -8.27 29.38 24.80
CA ILE A 35 -7.27 29.79 25.80
C ILE A 35 -6.83 31.27 25.75
N THR A 36 -7.48 32.06 26.60
CA THR A 36 -6.99 33.33 27.12
C THR A 36 -5.82 33.09 28.08
N SER A 37 -4.64 33.63 27.75
CA SER A 37 -3.62 33.95 28.74
C SER A 37 -3.01 35.33 28.43
N HIS A 38 -2.93 36.13 29.49
CA HIS A 38 -2.51 37.52 29.49
C HIS A 38 -1.05 37.68 29.05
N THR A 39 -0.79 38.54 28.07
CA THR A 39 0.52 39.17 27.89
C THR A 39 0.34 40.66 27.59
N THR A 40 1.18 41.43 28.27
CA THR A 40 1.16 42.88 28.42
C THR A 40 1.56 43.60 27.14
N SER A 41 0.83 44.68 26.85
CA SER A 41 1.01 45.58 25.73
C SER A 41 2.24 46.48 25.93
N THR A 42 3.25 46.32 25.07
CA THR A 42 4.28 47.35 24.83
C THR A 42 4.15 47.84 23.39
N LYS A 43 3.66 49.07 23.21
CA LYS A 43 3.58 49.78 21.93
C LYS A 43 4.99 50.10 21.44
N TRP A 44 5.42 49.45 20.35
CA TRP A 44 6.59 49.84 19.57
C TRP A 44 6.16 50.56 18.30
N THR A 45 6.75 51.73 18.06
CA THR A 45 6.47 52.62 16.92
C THR A 45 7.13 52.11 15.64
N ARG A 46 6.40 52.21 14.52
CA ARG A 46 6.66 51.55 13.23
C ARG A 46 7.67 52.27 12.32
N SER A 47 8.41 53.27 12.82
CA SER A 47 9.19 54.19 11.99
C SER A 47 10.69 53.87 11.85
N ASN A 48 11.26 52.94 12.62
CA ASN A 48 12.70 52.61 12.53
C ASN A 48 13.05 51.31 11.77
N LEU A 49 12.07 50.62 11.16
CA LEU A 49 12.29 49.29 10.56
C LEU A 49 12.68 49.29 9.07
N LYS A 50 12.94 50.45 8.46
CA LYS A 50 13.33 50.53 7.04
C LYS A 50 14.80 50.83 6.79
N GLN A 51 15.56 51.28 7.79
CA GLN A 51 16.99 51.56 7.63
C GLN A 51 17.91 50.38 8.01
N SER A 52 17.45 49.42 8.85
CA SER A 52 18.30 48.27 9.23
C SER A 52 18.24 47.07 8.26
N LYS A 53 17.32 47.08 7.27
CA LYS A 53 17.12 45.92 6.38
C LYS A 53 18.06 45.89 5.18
N SER A 54 18.62 47.03 4.77
CA SER A 54 19.59 47.11 3.68
C SER A 54 21.02 46.76 4.12
N GLU A 55 21.40 47.06 5.38
CA GLU A 55 22.73 46.72 5.90
C GLU A 55 22.85 45.23 6.25
N LEU A 56 21.77 44.59 6.73
CA LEU A 56 21.74 43.16 7.05
C LEU A 56 21.78 42.26 5.80
N ASN A 57 21.26 42.71 4.66
CA ASN A 57 21.27 41.91 3.44
C ASN A 57 22.66 41.85 2.78
N MET A 58 23.51 42.86 2.95
CA MET A 58 24.87 42.85 2.39
C MET A 58 25.87 42.01 3.18
N SER A 59 25.62 41.76 4.47
CA SER A 59 26.48 40.87 5.27
C SER A 59 26.20 39.38 5.02
N ILE A 60 24.94 39.02 4.74
CA ILE A 60 24.53 37.61 4.54
C ILE A 60 25.11 37.03 3.24
N ASP A 61 25.15 37.83 2.16
CA ASP A 61 25.66 37.35 0.86
C ASP A 61 27.17 37.06 0.87
N LYS A 62 27.94 37.71 1.75
CA LYS A 62 29.38 37.45 1.88
C LYS A 62 29.65 36.15 2.62
N ASP A 63 28.92 35.88 3.69
CA ASP A 63 29.10 34.66 4.49
C ASP A 63 28.66 33.40 3.72
N GLU A 64 27.63 33.50 2.87
CA GLU A 64 27.18 32.37 2.04
C GLU A 64 28.20 31.98 0.95
N SER A 65 28.97 32.95 0.46
CA SER A 65 30.01 32.71 -0.54
C SER A 65 31.25 31.99 0.03
N ILE A 66 31.60 32.29 1.29
CA ILE A 66 32.72 31.66 1.99
C ILE A 66 32.38 30.21 2.35
N LEU A 67 31.16 29.98 2.87
CA LEU A 67 30.69 28.64 3.22
C LEU A 67 30.58 27.70 2.01
N LYS A 68 30.21 28.20 0.83
CA LYS A 68 30.15 27.38 -0.40
C LYS A 68 31.54 26.91 -0.86
N GLY A 69 32.58 27.72 -0.64
CA GLY A 69 33.96 27.35 -0.98
C GLY A 69 34.52 26.24 -0.09
N GLU A 70 34.29 26.33 1.22
CA GLU A 70 34.77 25.33 2.18
C GLU A 70 34.09 23.97 1.98
N VAL A 71 32.77 23.96 1.77
CA VAL A 71 32.02 22.72 1.51
C VAL A 71 32.45 22.06 0.20
N ALA A 72 32.72 22.85 -0.85
CA ALA A 72 33.19 22.30 -2.13
C ALA A 72 34.56 21.60 -1.98
N ASN A 73 35.47 22.19 -1.21
CA ASN A 73 36.79 21.62 -0.93
C ASN A 73 36.69 20.32 -0.10
N GLU A 74 35.80 20.28 0.89
CA GLU A 74 35.57 19.08 1.71
C GLU A 74 34.98 17.93 0.88
N VAL A 75 34.00 18.20 0.02
CA VAL A 75 33.42 17.20 -0.89
C VAL A 75 34.48 16.64 -1.85
N GLN A 76 35.35 17.50 -2.38
CA GLN A 76 36.42 17.05 -3.29
C GLN A 76 37.46 16.19 -2.57
N ALA A 77 37.80 16.51 -1.32
CA ALA A 77 38.68 15.69 -0.49
C ALA A 77 38.08 14.31 -0.17
N LEU A 78 36.77 14.24 0.13
CA LEU A 78 36.06 12.99 0.39
C LEU A 78 36.00 12.09 -0.86
N LEU A 79 35.76 12.67 -2.04
CA LEU A 79 35.78 11.93 -3.31
C LEU A 79 37.16 11.33 -3.62
N ALA A 80 38.23 12.11 -3.38
CA ALA A 80 39.60 11.61 -3.55
C ALA A 80 39.90 10.44 -2.59
N LYS A 81 39.46 10.54 -1.32
CA LYS A 81 39.62 9.48 -0.32
C LYS A 81 38.85 8.21 -0.69
N ALA A 82 37.61 8.35 -1.16
CA ALA A 82 36.79 7.21 -1.60
C ALA A 82 37.42 6.48 -2.81
N LYS A 83 38.01 7.25 -3.74
CA LYS A 83 38.72 6.68 -4.90
C LYS A 83 39.96 5.88 -4.47
N ALA A 84 40.76 6.42 -3.54
CA ALA A 84 41.93 5.72 -3.01
C ALA A 84 41.57 4.39 -2.31
N ILE A 85 40.46 4.36 -1.56
CA ILE A 85 39.97 3.12 -0.92
C ILE A 85 39.59 2.09 -1.98
N ARG A 86 38.88 2.50 -3.04
CA ARG A 86 38.47 1.60 -4.13
C ARG A 86 39.66 1.00 -4.88
N GLU A 87 40.73 1.78 -5.09
CA GLU A 87 41.94 1.31 -5.77
C GLU A 87 42.84 0.44 -4.87
N SER A 88 42.73 0.59 -3.55
CA SER A 88 43.49 -0.23 -2.57
C SER A 88 42.90 -1.61 -2.28
N LEU A 89 41.68 -1.87 -2.73
CA LEU A 89 41.04 -3.17 -2.53
C LEU A 89 41.65 -4.19 -3.51
N PRO A 90 42.21 -5.31 -3.03
CA PRO A 90 42.75 -6.35 -3.89
C PRO A 90 41.65 -6.86 -4.81
N GLU A 91 41.96 -7.02 -6.11
CA GLU A 91 41.04 -7.59 -7.08
C GLU A 91 40.57 -8.95 -6.57
N GLU A 92 39.29 -9.04 -6.19
CA GLU A 92 38.68 -10.30 -5.79
C GLU A 92 38.81 -11.26 -6.98
N LYS A 93 39.66 -12.26 -6.79
CA LYS A 93 39.89 -13.34 -7.74
C LYS A 93 38.55 -14.04 -7.94
N LYS A 94 37.91 -13.74 -9.08
CA LYS A 94 36.65 -14.32 -9.54
C LYS A 94 36.74 -15.84 -9.34
N PRO A 95 35.93 -16.47 -8.48
CA PRO A 95 35.99 -17.91 -8.31
C PRO A 95 35.64 -18.57 -9.64
N GLU A 96 36.59 -19.35 -10.15
CA GLU A 96 36.35 -20.25 -11.28
C GLU A 96 35.24 -21.21 -10.87
N VAL A 97 34.13 -21.15 -11.62
CA VAL A 97 32.95 -21.97 -11.41
C VAL A 97 33.34 -23.40 -11.78
N GLY A 98 33.68 -24.19 -10.76
CA GLY A 98 33.77 -25.65 -10.88
C GLY A 98 32.37 -26.23 -10.98
N GLU A 99 32.10 -26.95 -12.06
CA GLU A 99 30.92 -27.79 -12.23
C GLU A 99 30.87 -28.83 -11.11
N MET A 100 29.98 -28.64 -10.14
CA MET A 100 29.66 -29.64 -9.13
C MET A 100 28.27 -30.20 -9.44
N GLN A 101 28.24 -31.39 -10.05
CA GLN A 101 27.07 -32.25 -10.10
C GLN A 101 26.71 -32.65 -8.67
N VAL A 102 25.51 -32.25 -8.23
CA VAL A 102 24.89 -32.75 -7.01
C VAL A 102 23.53 -33.31 -7.39
N ASP A 103 23.46 -34.63 -7.48
CA ASP A 103 22.22 -35.39 -7.50
C ASP A 103 21.58 -35.29 -6.11
N GLY A 104 20.49 -34.54 -6.00
CA GLY A 104 19.77 -34.35 -4.74
C GLY A 104 18.39 -33.77 -4.95
N ALA A 105 17.38 -34.63 -4.93
CA ALA A 105 15.99 -34.33 -5.16
C ALA A 105 15.38 -33.37 -4.12
N ALA A 106 15.15 -32.13 -4.53
CA ALA A 106 14.01 -31.30 -4.13
C ALA A 106 13.77 -30.30 -5.28
N THR A 107 12.80 -30.62 -6.13
CA THR A 107 12.50 -29.87 -7.36
C THR A 107 12.12 -28.43 -7.03
N SER A 108 13.07 -27.50 -7.13
CA SER A 108 12.81 -26.06 -7.15
C SER A 108 12.30 -25.65 -8.54
N VAL A 109 11.02 -25.90 -8.81
CA VAL A 109 10.30 -25.52 -10.06
C VAL A 109 10.08 -24.00 -10.17
N ALA A 110 10.94 -23.18 -9.55
CA ALA A 110 10.69 -21.75 -9.40
C ALA A 110 11.37 -20.86 -10.46
N ASP A 111 12.22 -21.42 -11.33
CA ASP A 111 13.10 -20.60 -12.17
C ASP A 111 12.77 -20.55 -13.68
N GLU A 112 11.74 -21.23 -14.20
CA GLU A 112 11.39 -21.13 -15.63
C GLU A 112 9.88 -21.15 -15.95
N ILE A 113 9.04 -20.52 -15.12
CA ILE A 113 7.71 -20.12 -15.56
C ILE A 113 7.73 -18.60 -15.69
N ASP A 114 8.08 -18.12 -16.88
CA ASP A 114 8.13 -16.69 -17.22
C ASP A 114 6.77 -15.98 -17.05
N ASP A 115 5.70 -16.77 -16.91
CA ASP A 115 4.31 -16.36 -16.75
C ASP A 115 3.93 -16.00 -15.31
N ALA A 116 4.83 -16.06 -14.33
CA ALA A 116 4.51 -15.73 -12.95
C ALA A 116 5.52 -14.77 -12.30
N VAL A 117 5.02 -13.89 -11.45
CA VAL A 117 5.87 -12.99 -10.65
C VAL A 117 5.60 -13.20 -9.18
N GLY A 118 6.64 -13.54 -8.44
CA GLY A 118 6.54 -13.85 -7.03
C GLY A 118 7.04 -12.76 -6.10
N TYR A 119 6.30 -12.53 -5.01
CA TYR A 119 6.65 -11.61 -3.93
C TYR A 119 6.47 -12.27 -2.56
N ARG A 120 7.32 -11.90 -1.60
CA ARG A 120 7.08 -12.10 -0.17
C ARG A 120 6.44 -10.83 0.38
N LEU A 121 5.26 -10.98 0.98
CA LEU A 121 4.55 -9.91 1.66
C LEU A 121 4.92 -9.96 3.14
N TYR A 122 5.59 -8.92 3.63
CA TYR A 122 5.80 -8.72 5.06
C TYR A 122 4.64 -7.90 5.59
N ILE A 123 3.79 -8.54 6.38
CA ILE A 123 2.53 -8.01 6.87
C ILE A 123 2.70 -7.65 8.34
N ASP A 124 2.20 -6.47 8.69
CA ASP A 124 2.16 -5.97 10.05
C ASP A 124 0.73 -5.51 10.36
N ILE A 125 0.00 -6.36 11.09
CA ILE A 125 -1.41 -6.16 11.44
C ILE A 125 -1.48 -5.61 12.86
N GLY A 126 -2.17 -4.49 13.00
CA GLY A 126 -2.22 -3.68 14.21
C GLY A 126 -3.36 -2.69 14.15
N ARG A 127 -3.60 -1.99 15.26
CA ARG A 127 -4.51 -0.84 15.25
C ARG A 127 -3.81 0.33 14.57
N GLU A 128 -4.34 0.75 13.41
CA GLU A 128 -3.86 1.95 12.71
C GLU A 128 -4.70 3.17 13.09
N ASP A 129 -4.10 4.35 12.95
CA ASP A 129 -4.85 5.60 13.11
C ASP A 129 -5.93 5.71 12.05
N GLY A 130 -7.16 5.98 12.49
CA GLY A 130 -8.32 5.95 11.61
C GLY A 130 -8.78 4.55 11.24
N THR A 131 -8.29 3.49 11.89
CA THR A 131 -8.91 2.16 11.86
C THR A 131 -10.25 2.18 12.59
N TRP A 132 -11.30 1.69 11.93
CA TRP A 132 -12.65 1.56 12.48
C TRP A 132 -12.95 0.12 12.95
N MET A 133 -11.94 -0.61 13.42
CA MET A 133 -12.16 -1.88 14.11
C MET A 133 -12.86 -1.63 15.45
N ASP A 134 -13.34 -2.70 16.10
CA ASP A 134 -13.87 -2.61 17.46
C ASP A 134 -12.88 -1.83 18.36
N PRO A 135 -13.33 -0.87 19.19
CA PRO A 135 -12.43 -0.11 20.06
C PRO A 135 -11.54 -0.95 20.97
N LYS A 136 -11.92 -2.20 21.26
CA LYS A 136 -11.13 -3.17 22.04
C LYS A 136 -10.09 -3.91 21.19
N TRP A 137 -10.27 -4.00 19.88
CA TRP A 137 -9.35 -4.70 19.00
C TRP A 137 -8.03 -3.92 18.86
N GLY A 138 -6.91 -4.56 19.22
CA GLY A 138 -5.58 -3.94 19.22
C GLY A 138 -5.42 -2.74 20.18
N ALA A 139 -6.27 -2.61 21.21
CA ALA A 139 -6.15 -1.60 22.27
C ALA A 139 -4.87 -1.74 23.13
N SER A 140 -4.27 -2.93 23.17
CA SER A 140 -3.02 -3.23 23.88
C SER A 140 -1.78 -2.67 23.19
N GLY A 141 -1.92 -2.23 21.93
CA GLY A 141 -0.79 -1.83 21.08
C GLY A 141 0.02 -3.01 20.52
N LYS A 142 -0.37 -4.26 20.79
CA LYS A 142 0.25 -5.44 20.18
C LYS A 142 -0.04 -5.51 18.69
N ARG A 143 0.89 -6.15 17.97
CA ARG A 143 0.83 -6.31 16.51
C ARG A 143 1.11 -7.77 16.13
N ILE A 144 0.51 -8.21 15.02
CA ILE A 144 0.75 -9.53 14.42
C ILE A 144 1.62 -9.31 13.19
N GLU A 145 2.87 -9.74 13.28
CA GLU A 145 3.80 -9.79 12.17
C GLU A 145 3.73 -11.16 11.48
N THR A 146 3.54 -11.15 10.16
CA THR A 146 3.50 -12.38 9.36
C THR A 146 4.13 -12.18 7.99
N SER A 147 4.56 -13.27 7.37
CA SER A 147 5.02 -13.27 5.99
C SER A 147 4.24 -14.24 5.13
N ILE A 148 3.84 -13.80 3.93
CA ILE A 148 3.10 -14.62 2.96
C ILE A 148 3.82 -14.55 1.62
N ASP A 149 4.15 -15.71 1.07
CA ASP A 149 4.68 -15.81 -0.28
C ASP A 149 3.53 -15.92 -1.27
N VAL A 150 3.51 -15.01 -2.23
CA VAL A 150 2.47 -14.91 -3.25
C VAL A 150 3.08 -14.97 -4.65
N SER A 151 2.33 -15.55 -5.59
CA SER A 151 2.70 -15.65 -7.00
C SER A 151 1.56 -15.15 -7.87
N PHE A 152 1.80 -14.06 -8.59
CA PHE A 152 0.85 -13.46 -9.50
C PHE A 152 1.00 -14.11 -10.88
N LEU A 153 -0.03 -14.83 -11.34
CA LEU A 153 -0.07 -15.37 -12.70
C LEU A 153 -0.33 -14.24 -13.70
N LEU A 154 0.63 -13.97 -14.57
CA LEU A 154 0.56 -12.93 -15.59
C LEU A 154 -0.24 -13.41 -16.82
N PRO A 155 -0.82 -12.48 -17.60
CA PRO A 155 -1.36 -12.82 -18.91
C PRO A 155 -0.26 -13.39 -19.81
N GLN A 156 -0.54 -14.50 -20.45
CA GLN A 156 0.31 -15.03 -21.51
C GLN A 156 0.23 -14.12 -22.74
N SER A 157 1.38 -13.92 -23.39
CA SER A 157 1.49 -13.08 -24.60
C SER A 157 1.04 -13.79 -25.87
N ASP A 158 0.84 -15.11 -25.81
CA ASP A 158 0.58 -15.92 -26.99
C ASP A 158 -0.88 -15.83 -27.41
N ILE A 159 -1.11 -15.22 -28.58
CA ILE A 159 -2.43 -14.86 -29.13
C ILE A 159 -3.35 -16.09 -29.31
N ASN A 160 -2.78 -17.29 -29.41
CA ASN A 160 -3.50 -18.51 -29.74
C ASN A 160 -3.76 -19.45 -28.55
N MET A 161 -3.33 -19.08 -27.34
CA MET A 161 -3.49 -19.92 -26.14
C MET A 161 -4.52 -19.31 -25.19
N ASP A 162 -5.34 -20.15 -24.59
CA ASP A 162 -6.32 -19.72 -23.60
C ASP A 162 -5.62 -19.12 -22.38
N ASP A 163 -5.99 -17.89 -22.01
CA ASP A 163 -5.39 -17.15 -20.88
C ASP A 163 -5.74 -17.81 -19.54
N THR A 164 -4.92 -18.76 -19.11
CA THR A 164 -5.09 -19.53 -17.86
C THR A 164 -4.97 -18.68 -16.60
N SER A 165 -4.52 -17.43 -16.71
CA SER A 165 -4.40 -16.54 -15.57
C SER A 165 -5.71 -15.83 -15.22
N LEU A 166 -6.74 -15.90 -16.07
CA LEU A 166 -8.06 -15.33 -15.79
C LEU A 166 -8.74 -16.07 -14.63
N ALA A 167 -9.29 -15.30 -13.69
CA ALA A 167 -9.95 -15.85 -12.53
C ALA A 167 -11.41 -16.26 -12.83
N GLY A 168 -11.85 -17.37 -12.24
CA GLY A 168 -13.25 -17.79 -12.31
C GLY A 168 -14.20 -16.86 -11.55
N GLU A 169 -15.51 -16.99 -11.80
CA GLU A 169 -16.56 -16.12 -11.26
C GLU A 169 -16.54 -16.03 -9.72
N ASN A 170 -16.17 -17.12 -9.05
CA ASN A 170 -16.01 -17.17 -7.60
C ASN A 170 -14.99 -16.13 -7.10
N ILE A 171 -13.83 -16.00 -7.75
CA ILE A 171 -12.79 -15.03 -7.36
C ILE A 171 -13.19 -13.62 -7.80
N VAL A 172 -13.78 -13.49 -8.99
CA VAL A 172 -14.24 -12.20 -9.53
C VAL A 172 -15.28 -11.54 -8.63
N SER A 173 -16.25 -12.32 -8.13
CA SER A 173 -17.31 -11.81 -7.25
C SER A 173 -16.81 -11.31 -5.89
N GLN A 174 -15.67 -11.83 -5.43
CA GLN A 174 -15.01 -11.46 -4.17
C GLN A 174 -14.11 -10.23 -4.29
N MET A 175 -13.76 -9.82 -5.52
CA MET A 175 -12.91 -8.66 -5.73
C MET A 175 -13.62 -7.35 -5.33
N VAL A 176 -12.88 -6.43 -4.70
CA VAL A 176 -13.43 -5.16 -4.21
C VAL A 176 -14.02 -4.34 -5.37
N LYS A 177 -15.28 -3.88 -5.25
CA LYS A 177 -15.97 -3.08 -6.29
C LYS A 177 -15.92 -1.57 -5.97
N ASP A 178 -14.75 -1.08 -5.57
CA ASP A 178 -14.54 0.30 -5.11
C ASP A 178 -14.01 1.25 -6.20
N ASN A 179 -13.67 0.73 -7.38
CA ASN A 179 -13.23 1.56 -8.50
C ASN A 179 -14.43 2.29 -9.13
N LEU A 180 -14.88 3.37 -8.49
CA LEU A 180 -15.98 4.22 -8.95
C LEU A 180 -15.61 5.01 -10.22
N SER A 181 -14.32 5.20 -10.48
CA SER A 181 -13.82 5.94 -11.63
C SER A 181 -12.46 5.39 -12.08
N GLY A 182 -12.45 4.56 -13.11
CA GLY A 182 -11.21 3.95 -13.60
C GLY A 182 -11.44 2.88 -14.64
N LYS A 183 -10.38 2.52 -15.37
CA LYS A 183 -10.32 1.24 -16.07
C LYS A 183 -9.63 0.24 -15.16
N SER A 184 -10.31 -0.86 -14.84
CA SER A 184 -9.70 -2.00 -14.16
C SER A 184 -9.34 -3.07 -15.19
N SER A 185 -8.20 -3.74 -14.99
CA SER A 185 -7.90 -4.96 -15.73
C SER A 185 -8.92 -6.06 -15.37
N ALA A 186 -8.92 -7.13 -16.17
CA ALA A 186 -9.57 -8.38 -15.75
C ALA A 186 -9.00 -8.86 -14.41
N VAL A 187 -9.83 -9.55 -13.63
CA VAL A 187 -9.41 -10.19 -12.38
C VAL A 187 -8.68 -11.49 -12.73
N ARG A 188 -7.53 -11.68 -12.13
CA ARG A 188 -6.60 -12.78 -12.39
C ARG A 188 -6.28 -13.55 -11.12
N ILE A 189 -5.81 -14.78 -11.28
CA ILE A 189 -5.53 -15.69 -10.17
C ILE A 189 -4.27 -15.24 -9.42
N LEU A 190 -4.36 -15.22 -8.09
CA LEU A 190 -3.23 -15.05 -7.19
C LEU A 190 -3.01 -16.36 -6.43
N ASN A 191 -1.83 -16.95 -6.57
CA ASN A 191 -1.45 -18.14 -5.81
C ASN A 191 -0.73 -17.74 -4.52
N THR A 192 -0.91 -18.51 -3.46
CA THR A 192 -0.14 -18.38 -2.21
C THR A 192 0.59 -19.67 -1.92
N LEU A 193 1.78 -19.60 -1.33
CA LEU A 193 2.42 -20.78 -0.76
C LEU A 193 1.62 -21.23 0.49
N THR A 194 1.71 -22.52 0.83
CA THR A 194 0.83 -23.30 1.73
C THR A 194 0.47 -22.70 3.10
N GLY A 195 1.07 -21.58 3.52
CA GLY A 195 0.60 -20.80 4.66
C GLY A 195 1.36 -19.50 4.87
N ALA A 196 0.76 -18.61 5.65
CA ALA A 196 1.39 -17.45 6.24
C ALA A 196 2.23 -17.87 7.45
N ARG A 197 3.48 -17.41 7.50
CA ARG A 197 4.40 -17.69 8.61
C ARG A 197 4.20 -16.63 9.68
N LEU A 198 3.73 -17.02 10.85
CA LEU A 198 3.48 -16.14 12.00
C LEU A 198 4.65 -16.25 13.00
N ARG A 199 4.96 -15.17 13.71
CA ARG A 199 5.96 -15.15 14.80
C ARG A 199 7.33 -15.71 14.39
N GLY A 200 7.79 -15.43 13.17
CA GLY A 200 9.05 -15.99 12.66
C GLY A 200 8.98 -17.47 12.24
N GLY A 201 7.78 -18.02 12.06
CA GLY A 201 7.56 -19.36 11.50
C GLY A 201 7.14 -20.43 12.50
N PHE A 202 6.99 -20.11 13.79
CA PHE A 202 6.51 -21.06 14.81
C PHE A 202 5.04 -21.41 14.63
N ASP A 203 4.23 -20.42 14.26
CA ASP A 203 2.81 -20.58 13.99
C ASP A 203 2.57 -20.42 12.48
N GLN A 204 1.56 -21.12 11.96
CA GLN A 204 1.17 -21.01 10.55
C GLN A 204 -0.33 -20.72 10.43
N MET A 205 -0.69 -19.89 9.45
CA MET A 205 -2.08 -19.63 9.06
C MET A 205 -2.27 -20.02 7.60
N ASN A 206 -3.18 -20.95 7.32
CA ASN A 206 -3.42 -21.39 5.95
C ASN A 206 -3.89 -20.23 5.06
N CYS A 207 -3.35 -20.21 3.84
CA CYS A 207 -3.71 -19.26 2.79
C CYS A 207 -4.18 -20.04 1.57
N ASN A 208 -5.36 -19.69 1.06
CA ASN A 208 -6.07 -20.45 0.02
C ASN A 208 -6.03 -19.74 -1.34
N GLY A 209 -4.95 -19.00 -1.63
CA GLY A 209 -4.85 -18.18 -2.83
C GLY A 209 -5.78 -16.96 -2.79
N GLY A 210 -6.08 -16.41 -3.95
CA GLY A 210 -7.03 -15.33 -4.11
C GLY A 210 -7.05 -14.78 -5.53
N GLY A 211 -7.33 -13.48 -5.66
CA GLY A 211 -7.37 -12.81 -6.94
C GLY A 211 -6.71 -11.44 -6.90
N TYR A 212 -6.32 -10.95 -8.06
CA TYR A 212 -5.77 -9.61 -8.23
C TYR A 212 -6.33 -8.91 -9.47
N ARG A 213 -6.24 -7.59 -9.48
CA ARG A 213 -6.41 -6.76 -10.67
C ARG A 213 -5.54 -5.51 -10.58
N ILE A 214 -5.38 -4.82 -11.70
CA ILE A 214 -4.69 -3.53 -11.78
C ILE A 214 -5.71 -2.46 -12.14
N ASP A 215 -5.84 -1.46 -11.29
CA ASP A 215 -6.65 -0.28 -11.55
C ASP A 215 -5.75 0.79 -12.17
N ALA A 216 -6.02 1.11 -13.45
CA ALA A 216 -5.34 2.19 -14.14
C ALA A 216 -5.91 3.54 -13.71
N GLY A 217 -5.04 4.45 -13.29
CA GLY A 217 -5.46 5.80 -12.92
C GLY A 217 -6.03 6.57 -14.12
N ASN A 218 -7.10 7.33 -13.91
CA ASN A 218 -7.78 8.14 -14.94
C ASN A 218 -7.09 9.49 -15.24
N GLY A 219 -5.82 9.67 -14.85
CA GLY A 219 -5.12 10.96 -14.95
C GLY A 219 -4.48 11.22 -16.31
N ARG A 220 -4.53 12.48 -16.78
CA ARG A 220 -3.78 12.98 -17.96
C ARG A 220 -2.25 13.06 -17.75
N ARG A 221 -1.79 12.96 -16.51
CA ARG A 221 -0.36 12.88 -16.14
C ARG A 221 -0.10 11.48 -15.60
N SER A 222 1.02 10.88 -16.04
CA SER A 222 1.50 9.51 -15.72
C SER A 222 0.69 8.87 -14.61
N SER A 223 -0.38 8.16 -15.00
CA SER A 223 -1.31 7.60 -14.05
C SER A 223 -0.61 6.47 -13.33
N SER A 224 -0.29 6.68 -12.05
CA SER A 224 0.14 5.59 -11.18
C SER A 224 -0.99 4.57 -11.14
N SER A 225 -0.69 3.34 -11.56
CA SER A 225 -1.63 2.24 -11.42
C SER A 225 -1.57 1.69 -10.01
N THR A 226 -2.66 1.06 -9.59
CA THR A 226 -2.75 0.45 -8.27
C THR A 226 -3.07 -1.03 -8.44
N ALA A 227 -2.20 -1.89 -7.93
CA ALA A 227 -2.48 -3.31 -7.80
C ALA A 227 -3.41 -3.49 -6.60
N ARG A 228 -4.56 -4.12 -6.84
CA ARG A 228 -5.50 -4.54 -5.80
C ARG A 228 -5.63 -6.04 -5.83
N PHE A 229 -5.49 -6.66 -4.67
CA PHE A 229 -5.59 -8.10 -4.58
C PHE A 229 -6.15 -8.50 -3.23
N PHE A 230 -6.60 -9.74 -3.14
CA PHE A 230 -7.00 -10.32 -1.86
C PHE A 230 -6.42 -11.71 -1.70
N ILE A 231 -6.27 -12.13 -0.46
CA ILE A 231 -5.85 -13.47 -0.06
C ILE A 231 -6.92 -14.03 0.87
N GLU A 232 -7.41 -15.22 0.58
CA GLU A 232 -8.31 -15.95 1.48
C GLU A 232 -7.49 -16.66 2.56
N VAL A 233 -7.83 -16.38 3.82
CA VAL A 233 -7.09 -16.84 5.00
C VAL A 233 -8.03 -17.50 6.00
N ASP A 234 -7.52 -18.53 6.68
CA ASP A 234 -8.27 -19.20 7.76
C ASP A 234 -8.37 -18.34 9.04
N GLY A 235 -7.57 -17.27 9.13
CA GLY A 235 -7.46 -16.42 10.31
C GLY A 235 -6.56 -17.03 11.38
N THR A 236 -6.30 -16.25 12.43
CA THR A 236 -5.57 -16.74 13.61
C THR A 236 -6.55 -17.23 14.67
N GLU A 237 -6.18 -18.26 15.43
CA GLU A 237 -6.95 -18.65 16.62
C GLU A 237 -7.04 -17.45 17.56
N GLY A 238 -8.27 -16.95 17.79
CA GLY A 238 -8.59 -15.60 18.30
C GLY A 238 -7.94 -15.15 19.62
N GLU A 239 -8.73 -14.64 20.58
CA GLU A 239 -8.19 -13.90 21.73
C GLU A 239 -7.18 -14.67 22.60
N LYS A 240 -7.18 -16.01 22.50
CA LYS A 240 -6.36 -16.89 23.33
C LYS A 240 -4.86 -16.79 23.04
N SER A 241 -4.46 -16.56 21.78
CA SER A 241 -3.05 -16.65 21.38
C SER A 241 -2.37 -15.28 21.28
N ASN A 242 -3.07 -14.31 20.71
CA ASN A 242 -2.50 -13.00 20.34
C ASN A 242 -3.07 -11.83 21.17
N GLY A 243 -3.87 -12.13 22.21
CA GLY A 243 -4.47 -11.12 23.08
C GLY A 243 -5.69 -10.47 22.43
N ASP A 244 -5.70 -9.16 22.29
CA ASP A 244 -6.82 -8.40 21.74
C ASP A 244 -6.71 -8.13 20.23
N ILE A 245 -5.70 -8.71 19.59
CA ILE A 245 -5.53 -8.64 18.14
C ILE A 245 -5.60 -10.04 17.53
N PHE A 246 -6.29 -10.15 16.41
CA PHE A 246 -6.42 -11.39 15.65
C PHE A 246 -6.69 -11.07 14.18
N ILE A 247 -6.28 -11.99 13.30
CA ILE A 247 -6.63 -11.95 11.88
C ILE A 247 -7.97 -12.69 11.73
N PRO A 248 -9.05 -12.02 11.29
CA PRO A 248 -10.33 -12.70 11.11
C PRO A 248 -10.25 -13.69 9.94
N LYS A 249 -10.92 -14.84 10.08
CA LYS A 249 -11.15 -15.75 8.96
C LYS A 249 -11.87 -15.00 7.83
N GLY A 250 -11.46 -15.25 6.59
CA GLY A 250 -12.06 -14.62 5.42
C GLY A 250 -11.01 -14.10 4.47
N ARG A 251 -11.06 -12.81 4.14
CA ARG A 251 -10.22 -12.20 3.10
C ARG A 251 -9.47 -11.00 3.62
N LEU A 252 -8.16 -11.00 3.38
CA LEU A 252 -7.30 -9.84 3.51
C LEU A 252 -7.21 -9.16 2.15
N TYR A 253 -7.52 -7.87 2.09
CA TYR A 253 -7.47 -7.08 0.88
C TYR A 253 -6.28 -6.13 0.93
N PHE A 254 -5.51 -6.10 -0.14
CA PHE A 254 -4.27 -5.38 -0.26
C PHE A 254 -4.36 -4.35 -1.38
N SER A 255 -3.75 -3.20 -1.16
CA SER A 255 -3.63 -2.14 -2.15
C SER A 255 -2.23 -1.57 -2.15
N LEU A 256 -1.59 -1.56 -3.31
CA LEU A 256 -0.23 -1.06 -3.49
C LEU A 256 -0.05 -0.44 -4.87
N PRO A 257 0.63 0.72 -4.99
CA PRO A 257 0.96 1.28 -6.29
C PRO A 257 1.83 0.33 -7.12
N CYS A 258 1.58 0.25 -8.42
CA CYS A 258 2.40 -0.44 -9.39
C CYS A 258 2.78 0.51 -10.54
N PHE A 259 4.03 0.41 -10.99
CA PHE A 259 4.57 1.26 -12.04
C PHE A 259 4.48 0.55 -13.40
N GLY A 260 4.26 1.33 -14.46
CA GLY A 260 4.16 0.79 -15.82
C GLY A 260 3.00 -0.18 -16.05
N ASN A 261 1.95 -0.15 -15.22
CA ASN A 261 0.82 -1.09 -15.26
C ASN A 261 1.26 -2.56 -15.14
N SER A 262 2.41 -2.82 -14.53
CA SER A 262 3.00 -4.15 -14.44
C SER A 262 3.20 -4.56 -13.00
N LEU A 263 2.84 -5.80 -12.69
CA LEU A 263 3.15 -6.41 -11.40
C LEU A 263 4.63 -6.72 -11.22
N ARG A 264 5.45 -6.69 -12.28
CA ARG A 264 6.92 -6.80 -12.16
C ARG A 264 7.53 -5.60 -11.43
N GLN A 265 6.80 -4.48 -11.36
CA GLN A 265 7.24 -3.23 -10.74
C GLN A 265 6.27 -2.76 -9.66
N LEU A 266 6.01 -3.63 -8.67
CA LEU A 266 5.33 -3.23 -7.44
C LEU A 266 6.18 -2.20 -6.67
N SER A 267 5.50 -1.22 -6.06
CA SER A 267 6.13 -0.25 -5.19
C SER A 267 6.80 -0.94 -3.99
N THR A 268 8.01 -0.49 -3.63
CA THR A 268 8.70 -0.93 -2.42
C THR A 268 8.20 -0.22 -1.15
N ARG A 269 7.33 0.78 -1.30
CA ARG A 269 6.67 1.46 -0.18
C ARG A 269 5.64 0.56 0.49
N GLU A 270 5.23 0.95 1.67
CA GLU A 270 4.16 0.27 2.39
C GLU A 270 2.82 0.44 1.67
N GLY A 271 2.11 -0.68 1.54
CA GLY A 271 0.72 -0.75 1.13
C GLY A 271 -0.18 -0.93 2.34
N ILE A 272 -1.49 -0.78 2.11
CA ILE A 272 -2.50 -0.92 3.16
C ILE A 272 -3.16 -2.30 3.11
N ILE A 273 -3.49 -2.82 4.29
CA ILE A 273 -4.28 -4.04 4.45
C ILE A 273 -5.66 -3.66 4.99
N THR A 274 -6.68 -4.20 4.36
CA THR A 274 -8.07 -4.02 4.79
C THR A 274 -8.79 -5.35 4.92
N VAL A 275 -9.80 -5.40 5.78
CA VAL A 275 -10.79 -6.48 5.86
C VAL A 275 -12.17 -5.92 5.59
N ARG A 276 -13.09 -6.76 5.11
CA ARG A 276 -14.49 -6.37 4.95
C ARG A 276 -15.30 -6.95 6.09
N GLN A 277 -15.97 -6.09 6.84
CA GLN A 277 -16.78 -6.47 7.99
C GLN A 277 -18.13 -5.76 7.94
N MET A 278 -19.17 -6.42 8.45
CA MET A 278 -20.49 -5.81 8.63
C MET A 278 -20.41 -4.79 9.77
N GLY A 279 -20.43 -3.51 9.41
CA GLY A 279 -20.45 -2.40 10.35
C GLY A 279 -21.86 -1.85 10.56
N TRP A 280 -22.06 -1.22 11.72
CA TRP A 280 -23.21 -0.35 11.95
C TRP A 280 -22.79 1.10 11.68
N HIS A 281 -23.13 1.62 10.50
CA HIS A 281 -22.85 3.00 10.16
C HIS A 281 -24.17 3.74 9.92
N THR A 282 -24.37 4.84 10.65
CA THR A 282 -25.54 5.72 10.56
C THR A 282 -26.90 5.01 10.68
N GLY A 283 -26.98 3.94 11.48
CA GLY A 283 -28.25 3.22 11.71
C GLY A 283 -28.53 2.06 10.75
N TRP A 284 -27.64 1.78 9.79
CA TRP A 284 -27.81 0.73 8.80
C TRP A 284 -26.64 -0.26 8.82
N ARG A 285 -26.93 -1.54 8.59
CA ARG A 285 -25.91 -2.58 8.41
C ARG A 285 -25.37 -2.51 6.98
N ARG A 286 -24.08 -2.26 6.82
CA ARG A 286 -23.38 -2.29 5.54
C ARG A 286 -22.03 -2.98 5.69
N GLU A 287 -21.58 -3.62 4.63
CA GLU A 287 -20.25 -4.21 4.57
C GLU A 287 -19.23 -3.10 4.26
N GLU A 288 -18.32 -2.83 5.20
CA GLU A 288 -17.34 -1.75 5.13
C GLU A 288 -15.93 -2.30 5.11
N SER A 289 -15.05 -1.63 4.35
CA SER A 289 -13.61 -1.92 4.40
C SER A 289 -13.00 -1.24 5.63
N ARG A 290 -12.30 -2.02 6.46
CA ARG A 290 -11.60 -1.58 7.66
C ARG A 290 -10.10 -1.77 7.48
N ILE A 291 -9.30 -0.72 7.66
CA ILE A 291 -7.85 -0.82 7.66
C ILE A 291 -7.42 -1.56 8.93
N ILE A 292 -6.57 -2.58 8.79
CA ILE A 292 -6.09 -3.40 9.91
C ILE A 292 -4.57 -3.48 9.99
N GLY A 293 -3.86 -2.76 9.13
CA GLY A 293 -2.40 -2.79 9.12
C GLY A 293 -1.82 -2.37 7.78
N VAL A 294 -0.52 -2.61 7.67
CA VAL A 294 0.29 -2.28 6.51
C VAL A 294 1.10 -3.49 6.05
N PHE A 295 1.58 -3.45 4.82
CA PHE A 295 2.47 -4.49 4.32
C PHE A 295 3.55 -3.91 3.41
N ARG A 296 4.65 -4.65 3.26
CA ARG A 296 5.68 -4.40 2.25
C ARG A 296 5.82 -5.60 1.33
N ALA A 297 5.79 -5.36 0.03
CA ALA A 297 6.08 -6.39 -0.98
C ALA A 297 7.57 -6.37 -1.33
N VAL A 298 8.23 -7.52 -1.21
CA VAL A 298 9.63 -7.71 -1.61
C VAL A 298 9.68 -8.84 -2.61
N SER A 299 10.41 -8.68 -3.72
CA SER A 299 10.56 -9.76 -4.71
C SER A 299 11.12 -11.02 -4.06
N ILE A 300 10.68 -12.21 -4.46
CA ILE A 300 11.14 -13.47 -3.84
C ILE A 300 12.67 -13.60 -3.84
N GLY A 301 13.33 -13.21 -4.93
CA GLY A 301 14.79 -13.24 -5.02
C GLY A 301 15.50 -12.34 -4.00
N GLN A 302 14.92 -11.18 -3.66
CA GLN A 302 15.43 -10.31 -2.60
C GLN A 302 15.03 -10.81 -1.20
N ALA A 303 13.82 -11.35 -1.06
CA ALA A 303 13.33 -11.90 0.19
C ALA A 303 14.20 -13.06 0.67
N LYS A 304 14.52 -14.02 -0.22
CA LYS A 304 15.42 -15.16 0.05
C LYS A 304 16.82 -14.74 0.51
N LYS A 305 17.30 -13.56 0.09
CA LYS A 305 18.59 -13.01 0.54
C LYS A 305 18.52 -12.43 1.95
N ARG A 306 17.38 -11.86 2.32
CA ARG A 306 17.16 -11.24 3.64
C ARG A 306 16.77 -12.26 4.70
N ASP A 307 16.03 -13.28 4.28
CA ASP A 307 15.40 -14.28 5.10
C ASP A 307 15.62 -15.64 4.43
N SER A 308 16.42 -16.50 5.06
CA SER A 308 16.86 -17.78 4.50
C SER A 308 15.76 -18.83 4.41
N TYR A 309 14.61 -18.58 5.05
CA TYR A 309 13.43 -19.44 5.01
C TYR A 309 12.55 -19.14 3.80
#